data_AF-A0AAD6YTF1-F1
#
_entry.id   AF-A0AAD6YTF1-F1
#
_cell.length_a   1.000
_cell.length_b   1.000
_cell.length_c   1.000
_cell.angle_alpha   90.00
_cell.angle_beta   90.00
_cell.angle_gamma   90.00
#
_symmetry.space_group_name_H-M   'P 1'
#
loop_
_entity.id
_entity.type
_entity.pdbx_description
1 polymer ?
#
loop_
_entity_poly.entity_id
_entity_poly.type
_entity_poly.pdbx_seq_one_letter_code
_entity_poly.pdbx_strand_id
1 'polypeptide(L)'
;MASTAKGLEAYVRSVVNLRFATLSASTFLLLGAAKIDVQTPFLYESYLYHLHRLDHRHNFSPYFYLIYLTYPSREPSPVAVLLWSRLLRSPLTSFIPQMAP
;
A
#
# COMPACT_ATOMS: atom_id res chain seq x y z
N MET A 1 -39.69 24.43 20.22
CA MET A 1 -40.16 23.29 19.39
C MET A 1 -39.32 23.05 18.13
N ALA A 2 -38.68 24.06 17.51
CA ALA A 2 -37.87 23.85 16.30
C ALA A 2 -36.49 23.16 16.52
N SER A 3 -35.90 23.27 17.71
CA SER A 3 -34.58 22.68 18.03
C SER A 3 -34.61 21.16 18.17
N THR A 4 -35.69 20.61 18.75
CA THR A 4 -35.88 19.16 18.93
C THR A 4 -36.09 18.42 17.61
N ALA A 5 -36.77 19.05 16.64
CA ALA A 5 -36.98 18.49 15.30
C ALA A 5 -35.66 18.33 14.53
N LYS A 6 -34.79 19.36 14.56
CA LYS A 6 -33.45 19.30 13.94
C LYS A 6 -32.55 18.23 14.56
N GLY A 7 -32.66 18.01 15.87
CA GLY A 7 -31.93 16.95 16.58
C GLY A 7 -32.37 15.54 16.16
N LEU A 8 -33.68 15.32 16.01
CA LEU A 8 -34.23 14.05 15.52
C LEU A 8 -33.80 13.76 14.08
N GLU A 9 -33.86 14.75 13.20
CA GLU A 9 -33.40 14.62 11.81
C GLU A 9 -31.91 14.26 11.73
N ALA A 10 -31.07 14.92 12.52
CA ALA A 10 -29.65 14.62 12.60
C ALA A 10 -29.37 13.20 13.11
N TYR A 11 -30.10 12.77 14.14
CA TYR A 11 -30.01 11.41 14.68
C TYR A 11 -30.42 10.35 13.64
N VAL A 12 -31.56 10.53 12.98
CA VAL A 12 -32.04 9.62 11.92
C VAL A 12 -31.02 9.54 10.78
N ARG A 13 -30.49 10.69 10.33
CA ARG A 13 -29.45 10.73 9.30
C ARG A 13 -28.17 9.99 9.74
N SER A 14 -27.75 10.15 10.99
CA SER A 14 -26.58 9.44 11.52
C SER A 14 -26.77 7.92 11.50
N VAL A 15 -27.94 7.43 11.95
CA VAL A 15 -28.27 5.99 11.92
C VAL A 15 -28.29 5.45 10.49
N VAL A 16 -28.88 6.19 9.54
CA VAL A 16 -28.90 5.81 8.12
C VAL A 16 -27.48 5.76 7.54
N ASN A 17 -26.64 6.76 7.84
CA ASN A 17 -25.26 6.82 7.37
C ASN A 17 -24.43 5.66 7.92
N LEU A 18 -24.58 5.33 9.21
CA LEU A 18 -23.88 4.21 9.84
C LEU A 18 -24.29 2.89 9.18
N ARG A 19 -25.59 2.66 8.97
CA ARG A 19 -26.09 1.46 8.28
C ARG A 19 -25.50 1.35 6.87
N PHE A 20 -25.52 2.43 6.10
CA PHE A 20 -24.95 2.47 4.76
C PHE A 20 -23.44 2.19 4.79
N ALA A 21 -22.69 2.81 5.70
CA ALA A 21 -21.26 2.60 5.84
C ALA A 21 -20.95 1.14 6.20
N THR A 22 -21.68 0.55 7.16
CA THR A 22 -21.48 -0.85 7.54
C THR A 22 -21.82 -1.81 6.41
N LEU A 23 -22.94 -1.58 5.70
CA LEU A 23 -23.35 -2.45 4.60
C LEU A 23 -22.37 -2.37 3.44
N SER A 24 -22.05 -1.16 2.98
CA SER A 24 -21.11 -0.97 1.86
C SER A 24 -19.71 -1.49 2.18
N ALA A 25 -19.16 -1.21 3.37
CA ALA A 25 -17.88 -1.76 3.80
C ALA A 25 -17.92 -3.29 3.87
N SER A 26 -18.97 -3.86 4.46
CA SER A 26 -19.11 -5.32 4.55
C SER A 26 -19.23 -5.97 3.18
N THR A 27 -20.03 -5.44 2.26
CA THR A 27 -20.16 -5.94 0.89
C THR A 27 -18.82 -5.89 0.16
N PHE A 28 -18.11 -4.76 0.24
CA PHE A 28 -16.80 -4.61 -0.39
C PHE A 28 -15.80 -5.65 0.14
N LEU A 29 -15.70 -5.78 1.46
CA LEU A 29 -14.77 -6.72 2.11
C LEU A 29 -15.14 -8.17 1.82
N LEU A 30 -16.41 -8.53 1.89
CA LEU A 30 -16.88 -9.89 1.64
C LEU A 30 -16.66 -10.31 0.19
N LEU A 31 -16.97 -9.44 -0.78
CA LEU A 31 -16.72 -9.73 -2.19
C LEU A 31 -15.22 -9.81 -2.49
N GLY A 32 -14.42 -8.90 -1.91
CA GLY A 32 -12.96 -8.95 -2.01
C GLY A 32 -12.39 -10.26 -1.46
N ALA A 33 -12.81 -10.64 -0.25
CA ALA A 33 -12.40 -11.88 0.41
C ALA A 33 -12.86 -13.13 -0.37
N ALA A 34 -14.09 -13.13 -0.90
CA ALA A 34 -14.61 -14.25 -1.70
C ALA A 34 -13.79 -14.50 -2.98
N LYS A 35 -13.02 -13.51 -3.43
CA LYS A 35 -12.13 -13.61 -4.59
C LYS A 35 -10.66 -13.77 -4.21
N ILE A 36 -10.32 -13.97 -2.93
CA ILE A 36 -8.91 -14.03 -2.51
C ILE A 36 -8.18 -15.21 -3.16
N ASP A 37 -8.76 -16.40 -3.17
CA ASP A 37 -8.11 -17.61 -3.71
C ASP A 37 -7.72 -17.46 -5.18
N VAL A 38 -8.60 -16.85 -5.98
CA VAL A 38 -8.36 -16.58 -7.40
C VAL A 38 -7.29 -15.50 -7.60
N GLN A 39 -7.23 -14.52 -6.70
CA GLN A 39 -6.28 -13.42 -6.76
C GLN A 39 -4.92 -13.77 -6.14
N THR A 40 -4.83 -14.78 -5.27
CA THR A 40 -3.61 -15.14 -4.55
C THR A 40 -2.39 -15.29 -5.46
N PRO A 41 -2.45 -15.99 -6.61
CA PRO A 41 -1.29 -16.09 -7.51
C PRO A 41 -0.85 -14.73 -8.04
N PHE A 42 -1.80 -13.88 -8.43
CA PHE A 42 -1.50 -12.51 -8.87
C PHE A 42 -0.90 -11.68 -7.74
N LEU A 43 -1.51 -11.70 -6.54
CA LEU A 43 -1.02 -10.96 -5.38
C LEU A 43 0.40 -11.40 -4.99
N TYR A 44 0.65 -12.71 -5.07
CA TYR A 44 1.95 -13.27 -4.76
C TYR A 44 2.99 -12.83 -5.78
N GLU A 45 2.77 -13.07 -7.07
CA GLU A 45 3.75 -12.75 -8.11
C GLU A 45 3.95 -11.25 -8.29
N SER A 46 2.88 -10.45 -8.26
CA SER A 46 2.96 -9.00 -8.46
C SER A 46 3.49 -8.27 -7.23
N TYR A 47 3.15 -8.68 -6.01
CA TYR A 47 3.52 -7.94 -4.79
C TYR A 47 4.38 -8.74 -3.82
N LEU A 48 3.88 -9.86 -3.28
CA LEU A 48 4.50 -10.52 -2.12
C LEU A 48 5.88 -11.11 -2.46
N TYR A 49 6.04 -11.66 -3.66
CA TYR A 49 7.30 -12.21 -4.16
C TYR A 49 8.42 -11.15 -4.16
N HIS A 50 8.07 -9.90 -4.48
CA HIS A 50 9.00 -8.78 -4.55
C HIS A 50 9.38 -8.21 -3.17
N LEU A 51 8.62 -8.52 -2.10
CA LEU A 51 8.99 -8.13 -0.73
C LEU A 51 10.19 -8.92 -0.20
N HIS A 52 10.33 -10.18 -0.61
CA HIS A 52 11.40 -11.06 -0.16
C HIS A 52 12.58 -11.14 -1.14
N ARG A 53 12.34 -10.86 -2.43
CA ARG A 53 13.39 -10.85 -3.44
C ARG A 53 14.25 -9.58 -3.33
N LEU A 54 15.49 -9.73 -2.84
CA LEU A 54 16.49 -8.64 -2.75
C LEU A 54 17.36 -8.50 -4.01
N ASP A 55 16.86 -8.94 -5.17
CA ASP A 55 17.60 -8.89 -6.42
C ASP A 55 17.62 -7.47 -7.01
N HIS A 56 18.57 -6.67 -6.51
CA HIS A 56 18.91 -5.33 -7.00
C HIS A 56 19.21 -5.26 -8.49
N ARG A 57 19.51 -6.38 -9.17
CA ARG A 57 19.87 -6.39 -10.61
C ARG A 57 18.66 -6.22 -11.53
N HIS A 58 17.45 -6.37 -10.99
CA HIS A 58 16.20 -6.35 -11.75
C HIS A 58 15.11 -5.47 -11.12
N ASN A 59 15.45 -4.67 -10.10
CA ASN A 59 14.51 -3.71 -9.53
C ASN A 59 14.39 -2.50 -10.47
N PHE A 60 13.18 -2.25 -10.99
CA PHE A 60 12.81 -0.98 -11.65
C PHE A 60 12.76 0.18 -10.63
N SER A 61 13.89 0.41 -9.95
CA SER A 61 14.08 1.59 -9.12
C SER A 61 14.82 2.63 -9.95
N PRO A 62 14.39 3.91 -9.93
CA PRO A 62 15.16 5.01 -10.50
C PRO A 62 16.60 5.11 -9.97
N TYR A 63 16.89 4.45 -8.83
CA TYR A 63 18.18 4.44 -8.16
C TYR A 63 18.98 3.16 -8.38
N PHE A 64 18.55 2.30 -9.32
CA PHE A 64 19.22 1.04 -9.69
C PHE A 64 20.75 1.18 -9.78
N TYR A 65 21.23 2.19 -10.51
CA TYR A 65 22.66 2.39 -10.75
C TYR A 65 23.44 2.73 -9.48
N LEU A 66 22.89 3.59 -8.61
CA LEU A 66 23.51 3.94 -7.33
C LEU A 66 23.53 2.74 -6.38
N ILE A 67 22.49 1.91 -6.37
CA ILE A 67 22.43 0.69 -5.59
C ILE A 67 23.49 -0.30 -6.09
N TYR A 68 23.58 -0.50 -7.41
CA TYR A 68 24.58 -1.37 -8.04
C TYR A 68 26.02 -0.99 -7.65
N LEU A 69 26.37 0.29 -7.70
CA LEU A 69 27.72 0.77 -7.34
C LEU A 69 28.05 0.64 -5.84
N THR A 70 27.05 0.49 -4.98
CA THR A 70 27.21 0.42 -3.51
C THR A 70 26.88 -0.95 -2.93
N TYR A 71 26.61 -1.93 -3.78
CA TYR A 71 26.29 -3.32 -3.40
C TYR A 71 27.53 -4.21 -3.48
N PRO A 72 27.72 -5.15 -2.54
CA PRO A 72 28.47 -4.87 -1.33
C PRO A 72 29.94 -4.52 -1.64
N SER A 73 30.29 -3.24 -1.58
CA SER A 73 31.66 -2.80 -1.27
C SER A 73 31.78 -2.75 0.26
N ARG A 74 32.81 -3.40 0.80
CA ARG A 74 33.05 -3.70 2.23
C ARG A 74 33.09 -2.49 3.18
N GLU A 75 32.92 -1.27 2.67
CA GLU A 75 33.08 -0.02 3.42
C GLU A 75 31.74 0.72 3.56
N PRO A 76 31.31 1.09 4.77
CA PRO A 76 30.08 1.85 4.99
C PRO A 76 30.23 3.26 4.41
N SER A 77 29.74 3.48 3.19
CA SER A 77 29.66 4.82 2.60
C SER A 77 28.76 5.73 3.48
N PRO A 78 29.20 6.94 3.86
CA PRO A 78 28.41 7.88 4.66
C PRO A 78 27.08 8.26 4.00
N VAL A 79 26.97 8.10 2.67
CA VAL A 79 25.72 8.33 1.91
C VAL A 79 24.64 7.28 2.23
N ALA A 80 25.02 6.07 2.65
CA ALA A 80 24.09 4.99 3.00
C ALA A 80 23.36 5.19 4.34
N VAL A 81 23.79 6.18 5.14
CA VAL A 81 23.19 6.52 6.43
C VAL A 81 22.02 7.50 6.28
N LEU A 82 21.93 8.21 5.15
CA LEU A 82 20.87 9.17 4.88
C LEU A 82 19.50 8.46 4.81
N LEU A 83 18.50 8.95 5.54
CA LEU A 83 17.15 8.35 5.58
C LEU A 83 16.56 8.13 4.18
N TRP A 84 16.79 9.09 3.27
CA TRP A 84 16.40 8.98 1.86
C TRP A 84 17.08 7.80 1.17
N SER A 85 18.36 7.55 1.41
CA SER A 85 19.04 6.38 0.83
C SER A 85 18.46 5.05 1.33
N ARG A 86 17.96 4.99 2.56
CA ARG A 86 17.26 3.82 3.11
C ARG A 86 15.88 3.63 2.49
N LEU A 87 15.12 4.71 2.32
CA LEU A 87 13.81 4.68 1.67
C LEU A 87 13.93 4.27 0.20
N LEU A 88 14.91 4.81 -0.53
CA LEU A 88 15.14 4.53 -1.96
C LEU A 88 15.72 3.14 -2.24
N ARG A 89 16.33 2.51 -1.23
CA ARG A 89 16.73 1.09 -1.27
C ARG A 89 15.60 0.15 -0.86
N SER A 90 14.48 0.68 -0.36
CA SER A 90 13.39 -0.18 0.09
C SER A 90 12.74 -0.88 -1.13
N PRO A 91 12.39 -2.17 -1.01
CA PRO A 91 11.66 -2.89 -2.06
C PRO A 91 10.34 -2.21 -2.44
N LEU A 92 9.77 -1.42 -1.52
CA LEU A 92 8.53 -0.69 -1.72
C LEU A 92 8.62 0.37 -2.84
N THR A 93 9.80 0.97 -3.02
CA THR A 93 9.99 1.97 -4.08
C THR A 93 9.92 1.37 -5.49
N SER A 94 10.13 0.06 -5.63
CA SER A 94 10.02 -0.66 -6.89
C SER A 94 8.57 -0.79 -7.39
N PHE A 95 7.56 -0.59 -6.53
CA PHE A 95 6.14 -0.63 -6.93
C PHE A 95 5.63 0.71 -7.48
N ILE A 96 6.36 1.81 -7.27
CA ILE A 96 5.93 3.15 -7.69
C ILE A 96 5.66 3.20 -9.22
N PRO A 97 6.53 2.66 -10.09
CA PRO A 97 6.27 2.66 -11.54
C PRO A 97 5.04 1.84 -11.96
N GLN A 98 4.62 0.85 -11.16
CA GLN A 98 3.49 -0.03 -11.47
C GLN A 98 2.14 0.53 -10.99
N MET A 99 2.17 1.52 -10.09
CA MET A 99 0.97 2.22 -9.62
C MET A 99 0.73 3.53 -10.37
N ALA A 100 1.67 3.94 -11.23
CA ALA A 100 1.45 5.02 -12.17
C ALA A 100 0.47 4.53 -13.27
N PRO A 101 -0.59 5.30 -13.57
CA PRO A 101 -1.57 4.95 -14.59
C PRO A 101 -0.97 4.93 -16.01
#